data_AF-A0A931RFH6-F1
#
_entry.id   AF-A0A931RFH6-F1
#
_cell.length_a   1.000
_cell.length_b   1.000
_cell.length_c   1.000
_cell.angle_alpha   90.00
_cell.angle_beta   90.00
_cell.angle_gamma   90.00
#
_symmetry.space_group_name_H-M   'P 1'
#
loop_
_entity.id
_entity.type
_entity.pdbx_description
1 polymer ?
#
loop_
_entity_poly.entity_id
_entity_poly.type
_entity_poly.pdbx_seq_one_letter_code
_entity_poly.pdbx_strand_id
1 'polypeptide(L)'
;MPSLKVKQTKDERKIALLKTQKENEKVFKLVTKIISWKSGLMDGASIKSENKITPKEWHTYKKHLTKISTSEGKDKVKNKIKETFRAIKEHGGFEGIANL
;
A
#
# COMPACT_ATOMS: atom_id res chain seq x y z
N MET A 1 0.85 -28.04 -33.35
CA MET A 1 1.90 -27.91 -32.31
C MET A 1 1.28 -28.11 -30.95
N PRO A 2 1.68 -29.12 -30.14
CA PRO A 2 1.16 -29.27 -28.79
C PRO A 2 1.87 -28.30 -27.84
N SER A 3 1.11 -27.42 -27.19
CA SER A 3 1.59 -26.50 -26.16
C SER A 3 2.01 -27.29 -24.92
N LEU A 4 3.30 -27.29 -24.60
CA LEU A 4 3.84 -27.82 -23.36
C LEU A 4 3.28 -27.04 -22.16
N LYS A 5 2.23 -27.57 -21.52
CA LYS A 5 1.78 -27.09 -20.21
C LYS A 5 2.84 -27.45 -19.19
N VAL A 6 3.69 -26.49 -18.83
CA VAL A 6 4.67 -26.59 -17.74
C VAL A 6 3.91 -26.95 -16.45
N LYS A 7 3.95 -28.22 -16.06
CA LYS A 7 3.41 -28.68 -14.78
C LYS A 7 4.32 -28.15 -13.67
N GLN A 8 3.97 -27.00 -13.10
CA GLN A 8 4.68 -26.47 -11.92
C GLN A 8 4.70 -27.52 -10.81
N THR A 9 5.91 -27.82 -10.31
CA THR A 9 6.14 -28.78 -9.24
C THR A 9 5.57 -28.26 -7.91
N LYS A 10 5.26 -29.15 -6.96
CA LYS A 10 4.68 -28.76 -5.66
C LYS A 10 5.54 -27.72 -4.93
N ASP A 11 6.86 -27.78 -5.09
CA ASP A 11 7.81 -26.85 -4.48
C ASP A 11 7.78 -25.46 -5.12
N GLU A 12 7.64 -25.35 -6.44
CA GLU A 12 7.46 -24.06 -7.13
C GLU A 12 6.18 -23.36 -6.70
N ARG A 13 5.09 -24.12 -6.49
CA ARG A 13 3.83 -23.59 -5.96
C ARG A 13 3.98 -23.08 -4.53
N LYS A 14 4.74 -23.80 -3.69
CA LYS A 14 5.01 -23.40 -2.30
C LYS A 14 5.85 -22.12 -2.24
N ILE A 15 6.86 -21.99 -3.09
CA ILE A 15 7.68 -20.78 -3.20
C ILE A 15 6.85 -19.60 -3.70
N ALA A 16 6.01 -19.80 -4.72
CA ALA A 16 5.12 -18.75 -5.23
C ALA A 16 4.11 -18.27 -4.17
N LEU A 17 3.54 -19.20 -3.38
CA LEU A 17 2.64 -18.88 -2.28
C LEU A 17 3.34 -18.05 -1.19
N LEU A 18 4.54 -18.45 -0.78
CA LEU A 18 5.33 -17.73 0.23
C LEU A 18 5.72 -16.33 -0.23
N LYS A 19 6.06 -16.15 -1.52
CA LYS A 19 6.33 -14.83 -2.10
C LYS A 19 5.07 -13.94 -2.06
N THR A 20 3.92 -14.49 -2.46
CA THR A 20 2.64 -13.79 -2.44
C THR A 20 2.26 -13.35 -1.02
N GLN A 21 2.45 -14.22 -0.02
CA GLN A 21 2.20 -13.88 1.39
C GLN A 21 3.09 -12.74 1.87
N LYS A 22 4.40 -12.78 1.57
CA LYS A 22 5.33 -11.70 1.95
C LYS A 22 4.98 -10.38 1.28
N GLU A 23 4.54 -10.42 0.03
CA GLU A 23 4.09 -9.22 -0.69
C GLU A 23 2.82 -8.63 -0.06
N ASN A 24 1.84 -9.49 0.27
CA ASN A 24 0.62 -9.07 0.96
C ASN A 24 0.90 -8.49 2.34
N GLU A 25 1.84 -9.06 3.09
CA GLU A 25 2.23 -8.54 4.41
C GLU A 25 2.84 -7.14 4.32
N LYS A 26 3.70 -6.89 3.32
CA LYS A 26 4.26 -5.56 3.06
C LYS A 26 3.18 -4.53 2.75
N VAL A 27 2.22 -4.93 1.91
CA VAL A 27 1.09 -4.07 1.55
C VAL A 27 0.19 -3.82 2.76
N PHE A 28 -0.09 -4.84 3.57
CA PHE A 28 -0.86 -4.71 4.79
C PHE A 28 -0.21 -3.73 5.77
N LYS A 29 1.11 -3.90 6.03
CA LYS A 29 1.89 -2.96 6.87
C LYS A 29 1.81 -1.52 6.36
N LEU A 30 1.92 -1.33 5.04
CA LEU A 30 1.77 -0.02 4.40
C LEU A 30 0.38 0.57 4.57
N VAL A 31 -0.68 -0.23 4.37
CA VAL A 31 -2.08 0.20 4.55
C VAL A 31 -2.33 0.60 6.00
N THR A 32 -1.89 -0.20 6.97
CA THR A 32 -2.00 0.11 8.40
C THR A 32 -1.29 1.41 8.73
N LYS A 33 -0.05 1.59 8.25
CA LYS A 33 0.72 2.85 8.41
C LYS A 33 -0.06 4.06 7.88
N ILE A 34 -0.66 3.94 6.70
CA ILE A 34 -1.48 4.99 6.08
C ILE A 34 -2.75 5.28 6.88
N ILE A 35 -3.42 4.26 7.42
CA ILE A 35 -4.61 4.43 8.26
C ILE A 35 -4.24 5.12 9.58
N SER A 36 -3.15 4.70 10.24
CA SER A 36 -2.67 5.35 11.46
C SER A 36 -2.39 6.83 11.24
N TRP A 37 -1.70 7.15 10.14
CA TRP A 37 -1.47 8.55 9.74
C TRP A 37 -2.74 9.31 9.38
N LYS A 38 -3.69 8.67 8.69
CA LYS A 38 -4.98 9.30 8.35
C LYS A 38 -5.80 9.62 9.60
N SER A 39 -5.80 8.73 10.59
CA SER A 39 -6.60 8.88 11.81
C SER A 39 -5.94 9.77 12.87
N GLY A 40 -4.68 10.17 12.69
CA GLY A 40 -3.95 10.98 13.68
C GLY A 40 -3.59 10.23 14.98
N LEU A 41 -3.81 8.90 15.02
CA LEU A 41 -3.48 8.01 16.14
C LEU A 41 -1.98 7.69 16.15
N MET A 42 -1.15 8.71 16.32
CA MET A 42 0.27 8.57 16.63
C MET A 42 0.40 8.76 18.14
N ASP A 43 0.30 7.66 18.90
CA ASP A 43 0.46 7.66 20.36
C ASP A 43 1.79 8.32 20.75
N GLY A 44 1.72 9.56 21.24
CA GLY A 44 2.56 10.22 22.27
C GLY A 44 4.10 10.21 22.18
N ALA A 45 4.73 9.40 21.35
CA ALA A 45 6.16 9.20 21.30
C ALA A 45 6.68 9.78 19.98
N SER A 46 7.25 10.99 20.06
CA SER A 46 8.10 11.64 19.06
C SER A 46 8.04 10.99 17.68
N ILE A 47 7.20 11.54 16.79
CA ILE A 47 7.07 11.08 15.41
C ILE A 47 8.46 11.10 14.75
N LYS A 48 9.11 9.95 14.71
CA LYS A 48 10.41 9.79 14.05
C LYS A 48 10.19 9.87 12.54
N SER A 49 11.12 10.49 11.82
CA SER A 49 11.08 10.60 10.36
C SER A 49 10.93 9.22 9.68
N GLU A 50 11.47 8.16 10.28
CA GLU A 50 11.33 6.77 9.82
C GLU A 50 9.88 6.26 9.76
N ASN A 51 8.98 6.86 10.55
CA ASN A 51 7.56 6.51 10.57
C ASN A 51 6.74 7.30 9.55
N LYS A 52 7.32 8.32 8.90
CA LYS A 52 6.63 9.09 7.84
C LYS A 52 6.48 8.25 6.58
N ILE A 53 5.47 8.59 5.80
CA ILE A 53 5.15 7.97 4.53
C ILE A 53 6.05 8.57 3.45
N THR A 54 6.83 7.71 2.80
CA THR A 54 7.70 8.08 1.70
C THR A 54 6.91 8.22 0.38
N PRO A 55 7.46 8.93 -0.62
CA PRO A 55 6.87 9.00 -1.96
C PRO A 55 6.61 7.63 -2.60
N LYS A 56 7.54 6.68 -2.41
CA LYS A 56 7.46 5.32 -2.95
C LYS A 56 6.34 4.51 -2.30
N GLU A 57 6.20 4.63 -0.98
CA GLU A 57 5.12 4.02 -0.21
C GLU A 57 3.75 4.56 -0.65
N TRP A 58 3.63 5.88 -0.79
CA TRP A 58 2.41 6.51 -1.26
C TRP A 58 2.01 6.05 -2.67
N HIS A 59 2.97 5.97 -3.60
CA HIS A 59 2.72 5.45 -4.94
C HIS A 59 2.24 4.00 -4.91
N THR A 60 2.86 3.15 -4.09
CA THR A 60 2.49 1.73 -3.93
C THR A 60 1.06 1.60 -3.43
N TYR A 61 0.66 2.41 -2.46
CA TYR A 61 -0.72 2.45 -1.95
C TYR A 61 -1.73 2.85 -3.02
N LYS A 62 -1.47 3.91 -3.79
CA LYS A 62 -2.33 4.33 -4.91
C LYS A 62 -2.54 3.20 -5.93
N LYS A 63 -1.45 2.52 -6.30
CA LYS A 63 -1.50 1.37 -7.23
C LYS A 63 -2.29 0.19 -6.65
N HIS A 64 -2.16 -0.07 -5.36
CA HIS A 64 -2.90 -1.14 -4.70
C HIS A 64 -4.41 -0.86 -4.66
N LEU A 65 -4.82 0.34 -4.24
CA LEU A 65 -6.24 0.72 -4.20
C LEU A 65 -6.90 0.68 -5.59
N THR A 66 -6.20 1.20 -6.60
CA THR A 66 -6.71 1.19 -7.98
C THR A 66 -6.83 -0.22 -8.58
N LYS A 67 -6.01 -1.17 -8.12
CA LYS A 67 -6.08 -2.58 -8.52
C LYS A 67 -7.27 -3.33 -7.88
N ILE A 68 -7.65 -2.97 -6.65
CA ILE A 68 -8.78 -3.58 -5.91
C ILE A 68 -10.15 -3.08 -6.40
N SER A 69 -10.19 -1.86 -6.96
CA SER A 69 -11.37 -1.09 -7.37
C SER A 69 -12.30 -1.73 -8.43
N THR A 70 -12.24 -3.04 -8.70
CA THR A 70 -13.10 -3.66 -9.73
C THR A 70 -14.59 -3.56 -9.40
N SER A 71 -14.99 -3.34 -8.13
CA SER A 71 -16.39 -3.13 -7.72
C SER A 71 -16.74 -1.69 -7.29
N GLU A 72 -15.79 -0.94 -6.72
CA GLU A 72 -15.98 0.46 -6.37
C GLU A 72 -15.69 1.34 -7.59
N GLY A 73 -16.64 2.19 -8.00
CA GLY A 73 -16.43 3.10 -9.14
C GLY A 73 -15.13 3.89 -9.01
N LYS A 74 -14.38 4.03 -10.11
CA LYS A 74 -13.05 4.68 -10.16
C LYS A 74 -13.02 6.05 -9.47
N ASP A 75 -14.12 6.79 -9.51
CA ASP A 75 -14.23 8.11 -8.90
C ASP A 75 -14.28 8.07 -7.36
N LYS A 76 -14.91 7.04 -6.78
CA LYS A 76 -14.89 6.82 -5.32
C LYS A 76 -13.48 6.55 -4.84
N VAL A 77 -12.72 5.72 -5.57
CA VAL A 77 -11.32 5.42 -5.23
C VAL A 77 -10.43 6.66 -5.36
N LYS A 78 -10.63 7.47 -6.41
CA LYS A 78 -9.91 8.75 -6.54
C LYS A 78 -10.21 9.70 -5.39
N ASN A 79 -11.48 9.85 -4.99
CA ASN A 79 -11.87 10.70 -3.87
C ASN A 79 -11.25 10.22 -2.56
N LYS A 80 -11.31 8.90 -2.29
CA LYS A 80 -10.70 8.29 -1.12
C LYS A 80 -9.18 8.51 -1.06
N ILE A 81 -8.48 8.44 -2.19
CA ILE A 81 -7.05 8.74 -2.28
C ILE A 81 -6.78 10.21 -1.94
N LYS A 82 -7.57 11.14 -2.49
CA LYS A 82 -7.44 12.58 -2.22
C LYS A 82 -7.70 12.93 -0.75
N GLU A 83 -8.76 12.40 -0.16
CA GLU A 83 -9.08 12.61 1.27
C GLU A 83 -7.98 12.06 2.17
N THR A 84 -7.52 10.85 1.87
CA THR A 84 -6.44 10.21 2.63
C THR A 84 -5.15 11.02 2.51
N PHE A 85 -4.81 11.52 1.32
CA PHE A 85 -3.66 12.41 1.15
C PHE A 85 -3.77 13.68 1.99
N ARG A 86 -4.93 14.34 1.96
CA ARG A 86 -5.16 15.58 2.71
C ARG A 86 -4.98 15.35 4.21
N ALA A 87 -5.64 14.34 4.78
CA ALA A 87 -5.55 14.03 6.20
C ALA A 87 -4.10 13.72 6.64
N ILE A 88 -3.38 12.91 5.87
CA ILE A 88 -1.99 12.57 6.18
C ILE A 88 -1.09 13.81 6.08
N LYS A 89 -1.33 14.68 5.11
CA LYS A 89 -0.58 15.94 4.95
C LYS A 89 -0.85 16.90 6.11
N GLU A 90 -2.11 17.03 6.54
CA GLU A 90 -2.51 17.83 7.70
C GLU A 90 -1.82 17.34 8.98
N HIS A 91 -1.64 16.01 9.11
CA HIS A 91 -0.91 15.42 10.23
C HIS A 91 0.63 15.43 10.06
N GLY A 92 1.17 16.01 8.97
CA GLY A 92 2.62 16.06 8.74
C GLY A 92 3.26 14.70 8.43
N GLY A 93 2.45 13.73 8.00
CA GLY A 93 2.82 12.32 7.85
C GLY A 93 3.64 11.96 6.62
N PHE A 94 3.96 12.92 5.75
CA PHE A 94 4.81 12.68 4.58
C PHE A 94 6.26 13.09 4.82
N GLU A 95 7.18 12.24 4.38
CA GLU A 95 8.60 12.56 4.33
C GLU A 95 8.89 13.45 3.11
N GLY A 96 9.54 14.61 3.32
CA GLY A 96 9.97 15.49 2.24
C GLY A 96 8.80 16.09 1.44
N ILE A 97 8.13 17.09 2.00
CA ILE A 97 6.94 17.77 1.44
C ILE A 97 7.28 18.67 0.23
N ALA A 98 8.34 18.39 -0.52
CA ALA A 98 8.76 19.27 -1.61
C ALA A 98 7.92 19.08 -2.88
N ASN A 99 7.53 17.85 -3.28
CA ASN A 99 6.70 17.60 -4.48
C ASN A 99 6.19 16.14 -4.52
N LEU A 100 5.05 15.85 -3.91
CA LEU A 100 4.39 14.53 -3.89
C LEU A 100 3.03 14.55 -4.60
#